data_AF-A0A178DY66-F1
#
_entry.id   AF-A0A178DY66-F1
#
_cell.length_a   1.000
_cell.length_b   1.000
_cell.length_c   1.000
_cell.angle_alpha   90.00
_cell.angle_beta   90.00
_cell.angle_gamma   90.00
#
_symmetry.space_group_name_H-M   'P 1'
#
loop_
_entity.id
_entity.type
_entity.pdbx_description
1 polymer ?
#
loop_
_entity_poly.entity_id
_entity_poly.type
_entity_poly.pdbx_seq_one_letter_code
_entity_poly.pdbx_strand_id
1 'polypeptide(L)'
;MRYLAENTAIPVPKVYCSFLHKNRAYIVMERFQGEELPRAWKSLSEESLENVFRQLRVIFQELRSLKPPPGTGVESCTLATAEIYPRRSKPIQCSGS
;
A
#
# COMPACT_ATOMS: atom_id res chain seq x y z
N MET A 1 -2.33 5.43 2.60
CA MET A 1 -1.04 5.70 1.91
C MET A 1 -0.38 7.01 2.29
N ARG A 2 -1.11 8.09 2.63
CA ARG A 2 -0.53 9.40 3.00
C ARG A 2 0.58 9.33 4.07
N TYR A 3 0.38 8.54 5.12
CA TYR A 3 1.39 8.38 6.18
C TYR A 3 2.76 7.93 5.64
N LEU A 4 2.79 6.94 4.74
CA LEU A 4 4.05 6.49 4.13
C LEU A 4 4.67 7.59 3.25
N ALA A 5 3.86 8.26 2.43
CA ALA A 5 4.32 9.34 1.55
C ALA A 5 4.94 10.52 2.33
N GLU A 6 4.44 10.80 3.53
CA GLU A 6 4.92 11.91 4.38
C GLU A 6 6.14 11.55 5.23
N ASN A 7 6.35 10.26 5.51
CA ASN A 7 7.35 9.81 6.49
C ASN A 7 8.47 8.95 5.88
N THR A 8 8.42 8.65 4.59
CA THR A 8 9.42 7.83 3.89
C THR A 8 9.68 8.32 2.48
N ALA A 9 10.84 7.99 1.93
CA ALA A 9 11.20 8.16 0.53
C ALA A 9 10.69 7.02 -0.37
N ILE A 10 9.93 6.08 0.19
CA ILE A 10 9.42 4.93 -0.56
C ILE A 10 8.43 5.42 -1.61
N PRO A 11 8.57 4.98 -2.87
CA PRO A 11 7.63 5.32 -3.92
C PRO A 11 6.27 4.71 -3.60
N VAL A 12 5.30 5.55 -3.25
CA VAL A 12 3.92 5.15 -3.00
C VAL A 12 2.99 5.84 -4.00
N PRO A 13 1.95 5.15 -4.49
CA PRO A 13 1.07 5.72 -5.51
C PRO A 13 0.20 6.82 -4.89
N LYS A 14 -0.01 7.90 -5.64
CA LYS A 14 -0.94 8.94 -5.23
C LYS A 14 -2.37 8.38 -5.19
N VAL A 15 -3.02 8.44 -4.04
CA VAL A 15 -4.44 8.06 -3.91
C VAL A 15 -5.31 9.23 -4.38
N TYR A 16 -6.16 8.97 -5.37
CA TYR A 16 -7.10 9.97 -5.90
C TYR A 16 -8.38 10.01 -5.08
N CYS A 17 -8.99 8.85 -4.80
CA CYS A 17 -10.11 8.76 -3.88
C CYS A 17 -10.32 7.34 -3.36
N SER A 18 -11.14 7.20 -2.32
CA SER A 18 -11.63 5.91 -1.84
C SER A 18 -13.13 5.98 -1.61
N PHE A 19 -13.84 4.88 -1.87
CA PHE A 19 -15.29 4.85 -1.73
C PHE A 19 -15.80 3.43 -1.43
N LEU A 20 -17.01 3.36 -0.88
CA LEU A 20 -17.74 2.12 -0.68
C LEU A 20 -18.72 1.92 -1.84
N HIS A 21 -18.69 0.75 -2.46
CA HIS A 21 -19.67 0.36 -3.47
C HIS A 21 -20.04 -1.11 -3.27
N LYS A 22 -21.35 -1.42 -3.19
CA LYS A 22 -21.86 -2.78 -2.95
C LYS A 22 -21.17 -3.48 -1.77
N ASN A 23 -21.04 -2.76 -0.64
CA ASN A 23 -20.37 -3.23 0.58
C ASN A 23 -18.89 -3.65 0.39
N ARG A 24 -18.20 -3.11 -0.62
CA ARG A 24 -16.77 -3.29 -0.87
C ARG A 24 -16.07 -1.94 -0.87
N ALA A 25 -14.90 -1.88 -0.25
CA ALA A 25 -14.05 -0.70 -0.26
C ALA A 25 -13.17 -0.69 -1.51
N TYR A 26 -13.19 0.43 -2.23
CA TYR A 26 -12.37 0.68 -3.40
C TYR A 26 -11.42 1.84 -3.11
N ILE A 27 -10.19 1.73 -3.61
CA ILE A 27 -9.20 2.79 -3.57
C ILE A 27 -8.73 3.03 -5.00
N VAL A 28 -8.96 4.23 -5.51
CA VAL A 28 -8.49 4.67 -6.82
C VAL A 28 -7.18 5.40 -6.60
N MET A 29 -6.13 4.94 -7.27
CA MET A 29 -4.78 5.44 -7.10
C MET A 29 -4.03 5.49 -8.43
N GLU A 30 -2.93 6.23 -8.46
CA GLU A 30 -1.99 6.30 -9.56
C GLU A 30 -1.51 4.91 -9.99
N ARG A 31 -1.44 4.71 -11.31
CA ARG A 31 -0.93 3.48 -11.90
C ARG A 31 0.60 3.56 -11.98
N PHE A 32 1.28 2.64 -11.29
CA PHE A 32 2.72 2.45 -11.51
C PHE A 32 2.98 1.98 -12.94
N GLN A 33 3.90 2.68 -13.61
CA GLN A 33 4.40 2.26 -14.92
C GLN A 33 5.50 1.22 -14.69
N GLY A 34 5.34 0.05 -15.30
CA GLY A 34 6.30 -1.03 -15.17
C GLY A 34 5.65 -2.39 -15.40
N GLU A 35 6.49 -3.42 -15.32
CA GLU A 35 6.08 -4.81 -15.37
C GLU A 35 6.07 -5.41 -13.95
N GLU A 36 5.12 -6.30 -13.70
CA GLU A 36 5.08 -7.03 -12.43
C GLU A 36 6.28 -7.98 -12.31
N LEU A 37 6.89 -7.99 -11.13
CA LEU A 37 8.11 -8.76 -10.88
C LEU A 37 8.00 -10.25 -11.26
N PRO A 38 6.87 -10.96 -11.06
CA PRO A 38 6.73 -12.34 -11.52
C PRO A 38 6.84 -12.53 -13.05
N ARG A 39 6.44 -11.53 -13.85
CA ARG A 39 6.59 -11.59 -15.31
C ARG A 39 8.02 -11.30 -15.73
N ALA A 40 8.62 -10.26 -15.15
CA ALA A 40 9.99 -9.87 -15.44
C ALA A 40 11.03 -10.88 -14.92
N TRP A 41 10.70 -11.70 -13.91
CA TRP A 41 11.67 -12.59 -13.24
C TRP A 41 12.48 -13.47 -14.18
N LYS A 42 11.85 -13.96 -15.26
CA LYS A 42 12.49 -14.87 -16.22
C LYS A 42 13.47 -14.17 -17.17
N SER A 43 13.31 -12.86 -17.37
CA SER A 43 14.15 -12.06 -18.26
C SER A 43 15.22 -11.26 -17.52
N LEU A 44 15.18 -11.21 -16.20
CA LEU A 44 16.18 -10.53 -15.38
C LEU A 44 17.48 -11.34 -15.34
N SER A 45 18.61 -10.64 -15.53
CA SER A 45 19.93 -11.18 -15.21
C SER A 45 20.11 -11.31 -13.70
N GLU A 46 21.08 -12.10 -13.27
CA GLU A 46 21.43 -12.27 -11.86
C GLU A 46 21.80 -10.92 -11.20
N GLU A 47 22.57 -10.08 -11.89
CA GLU A 47 22.93 -8.74 -11.42
C GLU A 47 21.68 -7.84 -11.26
N SER A 48 20.75 -7.88 -12.23
CA SER A 48 19.51 -7.13 -12.13
C SER A 48 18.64 -7.61 -10.96
N LEU A 49 18.61 -8.92 -10.72
CA LEU A 49 17.88 -9.52 -9.61
C LEU A 49 18.48 -9.12 -8.25
N GLU A 50 19.81 -9.13 -8.12
CA GLU A 50 20.49 -8.66 -6.92
C GLU A 50 20.20 -7.18 -6.65
N ASN A 51 20.19 -6.36 -7.70
CA ASN A 51 19.80 -4.95 -7.60
C ASN A 51 18.35 -4.78 -7.11
N VAL A 52 17.40 -5.59 -7.58
CA VAL A 52 16.02 -5.59 -7.09
C VAL A 52 15.96 -5.97 -5.61
N PHE A 53 16.66 -7.02 -5.19
CA PHE A 53 16.70 -7.41 -3.78
C PHE A 53 17.31 -6.33 -2.89
N ARG A 54 18.37 -5.66 -3.36
CA ARG A 54 18.97 -4.54 -2.65
C ARG A 54 17.97 -3.40 -2.47
N GLN A 55 17.22 -3.04 -3.52
CA GLN A 55 16.18 -2.02 -3.44
C GLN A 55 15.06 -2.42 -2.45
N LEU A 56 14.56 -3.65 -2.54
CA LEU A 56 13.54 -4.17 -1.64
C LEU A 56 14.00 -4.14 -0.18
N ARG A 57 15.25 -4.52 0.09
CA ARG A 57 15.83 -4.47 1.43
C ARG A 57 15.78 -3.07 2.02
N VAL A 58 16.19 -2.06 1.24
CA VAL A 58 16.15 -0.65 1.68
C VAL A 58 14.71 -0.22 1.98
N ILE A 59 13.78 -0.49 1.06
CA ILE A 59 12.35 -0.17 1.25
C ILE A 59 11.80 -0.80 2.53
N PHE A 60 12.06 -2.09 2.76
CA PHE A 60 11.55 -2.78 3.96
C PHE A 60 12.22 -2.30 5.25
N GLN A 61 13.49 -1.93 5.21
CA GLN A 61 14.17 -1.34 6.37
C GLN A 61 13.53 -0.01 6.73
N GLU A 62 13.27 0.84 5.74
CA GLU A 62 12.63 2.14 5.95
C GLU A 62 11.19 1.96 6.48
N LEU A 63 10.37 1.09 5.87
CA LEU A 63 9.03 0.77 6.36
C LEU A 63 9.02 0.32 7.82
N ARG A 64 9.95 -0.57 8.20
CA ARG A 64 10.02 -1.12 9.56
C ARG A 64 10.56 -0.12 10.58
N SER A 65 11.28 0.90 10.14
CA SER A 65 11.77 1.98 11.02
C SER A 65 10.66 2.94 11.44
N LEU A 66 9.54 2.97 10.71
CA LEU A 66 8.40 3.82 11.04
C LEU A 66 7.75 3.38 12.35
N LYS A 67 7.60 4.34 13.26
CA LYS A 67 6.75 4.15 14.44
C LYS A 67 5.28 4.16 13.98
N PRO A 68 4.44 3.20 14.40
CA PRO A 68 3.03 3.26 14.09
C PRO A 68 2.40 4.50 14.75
N PRO A 69 1.46 5.19 14.08
CA PRO A 69 0.71 6.28 14.71
C PRO A 69 0.04 5.82 16.02
N PRO A 70 -0.09 6.68 17.03
CA PRO A 70 -0.75 6.35 18.28
C PRO A 70 -2.16 5.77 18.04
N GLY A 71 -2.47 4.64 18.67
CA GLY A 71 -3.76 3.95 18.51
C GLY A 71 -3.87 3.04 17.28
N THR A 72 -2.76 2.73 16.61
CA THR A 72 -2.70 1.69 15.57
C THR A 72 -2.55 0.31 16.23
N GLY A 73 -3.57 -0.56 16.11
CA GLY A 73 -3.50 -1.97 16.48
C GLY A 73 -3.29 -2.85 15.24
N VAL A 74 -2.58 -3.98 15.39
CA VAL A 74 -2.52 -5.03 14.38
C VAL A 74 -3.60 -6.06 14.74
N GLU A 75 -4.61 -6.21 13.89
CA GLU A 75 -5.67 -7.20 14.07
C GLU A 75 -5.54 -8.30 13.02
N SER A 76 -5.80 -9.55 13.42
CA SER A 76 -5.85 -10.68 12.51
C SER A 76 -7.19 -10.70 11.79
N CYS A 77 -7.18 -10.67 10.45
CA CYS A 77 -8.38 -10.79 9.61
C CYS A 77 -8.91 -12.24 9.52
N THR A 78 -8.89 -13.00 10.63
CA THR A 78 -9.34 -14.40 10.65
C THR A 78 -10.79 -14.58 11.10
N LEU A 79 -11.51 -13.50 11.41
CA LEU A 79 -12.91 -13.59 11.84
C LEU A 79 -13.85 -13.11 10.73
N ALA A 80 -14.33 -14.07 9.94
CA ALA A 80 -15.53 -13.92 9.13
C ALA A 80 -16.77 -14.01 10.04
N THR A 81 -17.00 -12.99 10.86
CA THR A 81 -18.35 -12.64 11.32
C THR A 81 -18.52 -11.15 11.20
N ALA A 82 -19.62 -10.78 10.55
CA ALA A 82 -20.01 -9.42 10.27
C ALA A 82 -19.93 -8.52 11.52
N GLU A 83 -19.69 -7.24 11.29
CA GLU A 83 -19.67 -6.13 12.27
C GLU A 83 -18.31 -5.71 12.86
N ILE A 84 -17.22 -5.89 12.13
CA ILE A 84 -16.08 -4.96 12.26
C ILE A 84 -16.22 -3.94 11.12
N TYR A 85 -16.97 -2.88 11.37
CA TYR A 85 -16.76 -1.59 10.69
C TYR A 85 -15.72 -0.83 11.53
N PRO A 86 -14.41 -0.92 11.26
CA PRO A 86 -13.46 -0.22 12.09
C PRO A 86 -13.36 1.23 11.62
N ARG A 87 -13.52 2.12 12.61
CA ARG A 87 -13.15 3.54 12.68
C ARG A 87 -13.03 4.30 11.35
N ARG A 88 -14.00 5.21 11.16
CA ARG A 88 -13.96 6.40 10.29
C ARG A 88 -12.57 7.05 10.20
N SER A 89 -11.70 6.58 9.31
CA SER A 89 -11.12 7.51 8.35
C SER A 89 -12.24 7.73 7.34
N LYS A 90 -12.84 8.93 7.30
CA LYS A 90 -13.78 9.25 6.22
C LYS A 90 -13.11 8.85 4.91
N PRO A 91 -13.75 8.05 4.04
CA PRO A 91 -13.20 7.81 2.72
C PRO A 91 -12.85 9.16 2.11
N ILE A 92 -11.73 9.22 1.38
CA ILE A 92 -11.41 10.40 0.58
C ILE A 92 -12.49 10.39 -0.49
N GLN A 93 -13.62 11.05 -0.22
CA GLN A 93 -14.75 11.06 -1.12
C GLN A 93 -14.28 11.66 -2.43
N CYS A 94 -14.54 10.98 -3.54
CA CYS A 94 -14.28 11.56 -4.85
C CYS A 94 -15.13 12.84 -4.92
N SER A 95 -14.50 14.02 -4.99
CA SER A 95 -15.21 15.27 -5.23
C SER A 95 -15.74 15.20 -6.66
N GLY A 96 -17.04 14.92 -6.80
CA GLY A 96 -17.71 14.89 -8.09
C GLY A 96 -17.74 16.30 -8.71
N SER A 97 -17.42 16.36 -10.01
CA SER A 97 -17.78 17.46 -10.90
C SER A 97 -19.29 17.45 -11.17
#